data_AF-A0A4Y2R645-F1
#
_entry.id   AF-A0A4Y2R645-F1
#
_cell.length_a   1.000
_cell.length_b   1.000
_cell.length_c   1.000
_cell.angle_alpha   90.00
_cell.angle_beta   90.00
_cell.angle_gamma   90.00
#
_symmetry.space_group_name_H-M   'P 1'
#
loop_
_entity.id
_entity.type
_entity.pdbx_description
1 polymer ?
#
loop_
_entity_poly.entity_id
_entity_poly.type
_entity_poly.pdbx_seq_one_letter_code
_entity_poly.pdbx_strand_id
1 'polypeptide(L)'
;MLKKALQKVNICVRQAVEDADLTIVNTAISVAPQYDYVRVSGEDIGLLVLLTALTSTHNNESEEGDAEAPTDEQLVDEQLECEDIEL
;
A
#
# COMPACT_ATOMS: atom_id res chain seq x y z
N MET A 1 -14.87 -2.25 -18.31
CA MET A 1 -15.46 -1.00 -17.78
C MET A 1 -15.01 -0.67 -16.35
N LEU A 2 -13.93 -1.26 -15.82
CA LEU A 2 -13.47 -1.02 -14.45
C LEU A 2 -12.76 0.32 -14.24
N LYS A 3 -11.87 0.70 -15.17
CA LYS A 3 -11.12 1.98 -15.11
C LYS A 3 -12.04 3.20 -14.95
N LYS A 4 -13.15 3.23 -15.68
CA LYS A 4 -14.12 4.34 -15.61
C LYS A 4 -14.84 4.39 -14.25
N ALA A 5 -15.16 3.24 -13.65
CA ALA A 5 -15.80 3.17 -12.35
C ALA A 5 -14.87 3.69 -11.24
N LEU A 6 -13.61 3.26 -11.23
CA LEU A 6 -12.59 3.72 -10.29
C LEU A 6 -12.33 5.23 -10.41
N GLN A 7 -12.22 5.73 -11.65
CA GLN A 7 -12.07 7.16 -11.89
C GLN A 7 -13.28 7.98 -11.42
N LYS A 8 -14.49 7.42 -11.47
CA LYS A 8 -15.71 8.09 -10.99
C LYS A 8 -15.73 8.24 -9.48
N VAL A 9 -15.12 7.32 -8.73
CA VAL A 9 -14.90 7.42 -7.27
C VAL A 9 -13.58 8.10 -6.92
N ASN A 10 -13.04 8.92 -7.84
CA ASN A 10 -11.83 9.72 -7.66
C ASN A 10 -10.53 8.90 -7.44
N ILE A 11 -10.52 7.63 -7.84
CA ILE A 11 -9.32 6.79 -7.84
C ILE A 11 -8.59 6.94 -9.18
N CYS A 12 -7.31 7.32 -9.12
CA CYS A 12 -6.46 7.38 -10.30
C CYS A 12 -6.05 5.97 -10.73
N VAL A 13 -6.30 5.61 -12.00
CA VAL A 13 -5.90 4.33 -12.57
C VAL A 13 -4.76 4.54 -13.55
N ARG A 14 -3.60 3.94 -13.24
CA ARG A 14 -2.42 3.89 -14.12
C ARG A 14 -2.16 2.44 -14.52
N GLN A 15 -1.62 2.26 -15.72
CA GLN A 15 -1.22 0.96 -16.24
C GLN A 15 0.30 0.95 -16.34
N ALA A 16 0.94 -0.05 -15.76
CA ALA A 16 2.37 -0.26 -15.93
C ALA A 16 2.65 -0.68 -17.38
N VAL A 17 3.64 -0.05 -18.00
CA VAL A 17 4.05 -0.33 -19.39
C VAL A 17 5.08 -1.46 -19.43
N GLU A 18 5.96 -1.50 -18.43
CA GLU A 18 7.07 -2.45 -18.35
C GLU A 18 6.84 -3.41 -17.20
N ASP A 19 7.06 -2.94 -15.96
CA ASP A 19 6.98 -3.75 -14.75
C ASP A 19 6.06 -3.08 -13.72
N ALA A 20 5.13 -3.86 -13.18
CA ALA A 20 4.14 -3.35 -12.22
C ALA A 20 4.77 -3.07 -10.86
N ASP A 21 5.66 -3.95 -10.38
CA ASP A 21 6.29 -3.86 -9.06
C ASP A 21 7.13 -2.58 -8.97
N LEU A 22 7.98 -2.34 -9.96
CA LEU A 22 8.81 -1.16 -10.04
C LEU A 22 7.97 0.12 -10.19
N THR A 23 6.89 0.06 -10.97
CA THR A 23 5.97 1.20 -11.13
C THR A 23 5.30 1.57 -9.80
N ILE A 24 4.87 0.58 -9.02
CA ILE A 24 4.23 0.77 -7.72
C ILE A 24 5.23 1.36 -6.72
N VAL A 25 6.42 0.78 -6.61
CA VAL A 25 7.48 1.24 -5.70
C VAL A 25 7.93 2.66 -6.04
N ASN A 26 8.25 2.94 -7.30
CA ASN A 26 8.68 4.28 -7.71
C ASN A 26 7.58 5.33 -7.47
N THR A 27 6.31 4.96 -7.68
CA THR A 27 5.19 5.84 -7.36
C THR A 27 5.13 6.09 -5.86
N ALA A 28 5.22 5.05 -5.02
CA ALA A 28 5.19 5.17 -3.57
C ALA A 28 6.32 6.08 -3.05
N ILE A 29 7.56 5.87 -3.49
CA ILE A 29 8.71 6.70 -3.11
C ILE A 29 8.53 8.15 -3.57
N SER A 30 8.02 8.36 -4.80
CA SER A 30 7.83 9.71 -5.33
C SER A 30 6.76 10.51 -4.59
N VAL A 31 5.69 9.84 -4.13
CA VAL A 31 4.61 10.51 -3.38
C VAL A 31 4.87 10.58 -1.88
N ALA A 32 5.74 9.72 -1.33
CA ALA A 32 6.01 9.64 0.10
C ALA A 32 6.30 10.99 0.79
N PRO A 33 7.04 11.96 0.19
CA PRO A 33 7.28 13.25 0.85
C PRO A 33 6.03 14.13 1.03
N GLN A 34 4.91 13.78 0.38
CA GLN A 34 3.67 14.56 0.38
C GLN A 34 2.61 14.00 1.34
N TYR A 35 2.84 12.83 1.94
CA TYR A 35 1.88 12.12 2.78
C TYR A 35 2.56 11.58 4.05
N ASP A 36 1.81 11.45 5.14
CA ASP A 36 2.35 10.93 6.40
C ASP A 36 2.71 9.43 6.31
N TYR A 37 1.97 8.67 5.51
CA TYR A 37 2.23 7.24 5.26
C TYR A 37 1.72 6.82 3.88
N VAL A 38 2.40 5.84 3.26
CA VAL A 38 2.00 5.25 1.98
C VAL A 38 1.76 3.75 2.17
N ARG A 39 0.54 3.28 1.86
CA ARG A 39 0.15 1.87 1.90
C ARG A 39 0.12 1.27 0.50
N VAL A 40 0.81 0.14 0.33
CA VAL A 40 0.74 -0.67 -0.90
C VAL A 40 -0.04 -1.95 -0.60
N SER A 41 -1.05 -2.25 -1.43
CA SER A 41 -1.88 -3.44 -1.29
C SER A 41 -1.76 -4.33 -2.53
N GLY A 42 -1.55 -5.63 -2.32
CA GLY A 42 -1.45 -6.64 -3.36
C GLY A 42 -1.16 -8.02 -2.76
N GLU A 43 -1.47 -9.08 -3.51
CA GLU A 43 -1.16 -10.48 -3.11
C GLU A 43 0.28 -10.89 -3.46
N ASP A 44 1.00 -10.05 -4.20
CA ASP A 44 2.31 -10.41 -4.75
C ASP A 44 3.42 -10.41 -3.68
N ILE A 45 4.00 -11.60 -3.45
CA ILE A 45 5.11 -11.83 -2.54
C ILE A 45 6.38 -11.12 -3.01
N GLY A 46 6.59 -11.02 -4.33
CA GLY A 46 7.73 -10.31 -4.92
C GLY A 46 7.77 -8.84 -4.51
N LEU A 47 6.59 -8.20 -4.44
CA LEU A 47 6.44 -6.82 -4.00
C LEU A 47 6.80 -6.64 -2.51
N LEU A 48 6.39 -7.59 -1.66
CA LEU A 48 6.77 -7.59 -0.24
C LEU A 48 8.28 -7.73 -0.04
N VAL A 49 8.92 -8.65 -0.77
CA VAL A 49 10.37 -8.86 -0.74
C VAL A 49 11.10 -7.61 -1.23
N LEU A 50 10.63 -6.99 -2.31
CA LEU A 50 11.19 -5.76 -2.85
C LEU A 50 11.11 -4.59 -1.86
N LEU A 51 9.95 -4.39 -1.21
CA LEU A 51 9.78 -3.37 -0.17
C LEU A 51 10.69 -3.62 1.04
N THR A 52 10.83 -4.88 1.45
CA THR A 52 11.74 -5.27 2.55
C THR A 52 13.21 -4.99 2.18
N ALA A 53 13.61 -5.27 0.94
CA ALA A 53 14.96 -4.98 0.46
C ALA A 53 15.26 -3.47 0.45
N LEU A 54 14.30 -2.64 0.03
CA LEU A 54 14.48 -1.19 -0.03
C LEU A 54 14.56 -0.55 1.36
N THR A 55 13.76 -1.04 2.31
CA THR A 55 13.75 -0.58 3.70
C THR A 55 15.01 -0.99 4.46
N SER A 56 15.70 -2.07 4.05
CA SER A 56 16.94 -2.55 4.69
C SER A 56 18.14 -1.59 4.67
N THR A 57 18.01 -0.43 4.00
CA THR A 57 19.04 0.62 3.96
C THR A 57 18.90 1.69 5.03
N HIS A 58 17.80 1.67 5.81
CA HIS A 58 17.68 2.39 7.07
C HIS A 58 17.71 1.36 8.20
N ASN A 59 18.68 1.49 9.10
CA ASN A 59 18.91 0.65 10.29
C ASN A 59 17.65 -0.08 10.78
N ASN A 60 17.52 -1.36 10.42
CA ASN A 60 16.77 -2.30 11.24
C ASN A 60 17.64 -2.56 12.48
N GLU A 61 17.58 -1.68 13.46
CA GLU A 61 17.78 -2.10 14.84
C GLU A 61 16.59 -3.00 15.19
N SER A 62 16.79 -4.29 14.93
CA SER A 62 15.93 -5.35 15.41
C SER A 62 16.05 -5.36 16.93
N GLU A 63 15.21 -4.60 17.63
CA GLU A 63 14.95 -4.85 19.04
C GLU A 63 14.18 -6.17 19.16
N GLU A 64 14.94 -7.24 19.37
CA GLU A 64 14.44 -8.45 19.99
C GLU A 64 14.21 -8.12 21.47
N GLY A 65 12.98 -7.69 21.79
CA GLY A 65 12.58 -7.28 23.14
C GLY A 65 11.12 -7.62 23.40
N ASP A 66 10.90 -8.52 24.34
CA ASP A 66 9.61 -9.09 24.72
C ASP A 66 8.55 -8.06 25.15
N ALA A 67 7.30 -8.34 24.73
CA ALA A 67 6.01 -8.02 25.36
C ALA A 67 5.78 -6.63 25.99
N GLU A 68 4.96 -5.82 25.32
CA GLU A 68 3.70 -5.29 25.89
C GLU A 68 2.82 -4.68 24.79
N ALA A 69 1.53 -5.02 24.79
CA ALA A 69 0.55 -4.44 23.87
C ALA A 69 0.08 -3.08 24.40
N PRO A 70 -0.02 -2.02 23.57
CA PRO A 70 -0.92 -0.91 23.81
C PRO A 70 -2.24 -1.16 23.10
N THR A 71 -3.26 -1.22 23.93
CA THR A 71 -4.68 -1.13 23.63
C THR A 71 -5.06 0.20 23.00
N ASP A 72 -6.09 0.12 22.16
CA ASP A 72 -7.11 1.14 21.91
C ASP A 72 -6.84 2.28 20.91
N GLU A 73 -7.81 2.33 19.99
CA GLU A 73 -8.34 3.47 19.23
C GLU A 73 -7.91 3.67 17.76
N GLN A 74 -8.88 3.27 16.91
CA GLN A 74 -9.14 3.63 15.52
C GLN A 74 -8.39 2.86 14.42
N LEU A 75 -8.69 1.57 14.35
CA LEU A 75 -9.03 0.99 13.04
C LEU A 75 -10.27 1.73 12.51
N VAL A 76 -10.06 2.82 11.78
CA VAL A 76 -11.01 3.15 10.72
C VAL A 76 -10.77 2.12 9.62
N ASP A 77 -11.40 0.96 9.81
CA ASP A 77 -11.98 0.21 8.71
C ASP A 77 -12.97 1.15 8.02
N GLU A 78 -12.46 2.09 7.21
CA GLU A 78 -13.13 2.33 5.94
C GLU A 78 -12.86 1.07 5.10
N GLN A 79 -13.59 0.01 5.46
CA GLN A 79 -14.18 -0.82 4.44
C GLN A 79 -14.85 0.18 3.52
N LEU A 80 -14.26 0.40 2.35
CA LEU A 80 -15.01 0.96 1.24
C LEU A 80 -16.18 0.01 1.09
N GLU A 81 -17.35 0.42 1.57
CA GLU A 81 -18.54 -0.41 1.56
C GLU A 81 -18.74 -0.83 0.11
N CYS A 82 -18.57 -2.13 -0.13
CA CYS A 82 -18.84 -2.74 -1.41
C CYS A 82 -20.36 -2.80 -1.54
N GLU A 83 -21.00 -1.66 -1.76
CA GLU A 83 -22.40 -1.61 -2.14
C GLU A 83 -22.50 -2.14 -3.59
N ASP A 84 -22.88 -3.42 -3.64
CA ASP A 84 -23.46 -4.19 -4.74
C ASP A 84 -22.71 -4.15 -6.09
N ILE A 85 -21.80 -5.11 -6.25
CA ILE A 85 -21.47 -5.65 -7.57
C ILE A 85 -22.60 -6.61 -7.97
N GLU A 86 -23.63 -6.10 -8.65
CA GLU A 86 -24.47 -6.96 -9.49
C GLU A 86 -23.70 -7.31 -10.77
N LEU A 87 -23.51 -8.62 -11.00
CA LEU A 87 -22.82 -9.21 -12.16
C LEU A 87 -23.57 -9.02 -13.48
#